data_AF-A0A3D1LBT4-F1
#
_entry.id   AF-A0A3D1LBT4-F1
#
_cell.length_a   1.000
_cell.length_b   1.000
_cell.length_c   1.000
_cell.angle_alpha   90.00
_cell.angle_beta   90.00
_cell.angle_gamma   90.00
#
_symmetry.space_group_name_H-M   'P 1'
#
loop_
_entity.id
_entity.type
_entity.pdbx_description
1 polymer ?
#
loop_
_entity_poly.entity_id
_entity_poly.type
_entity_poly.pdbx_seq_one_letter_code
_entity_poly.pdbx_strand_id
1 'polypeptide(L)'
;MTKKKKIIIAILAVLLLLAGARYAQKSYQKHQVFSNGDFLSAEEKIYGLSVIWDTAKTYYGMWALVPDLDWDAAYQAAIGRVLEADSMYAYYNELSAFAALLRDGHTQLGCTDEAFQTAMQSANGFWISPVSLRYMEDAFVLGGAPRSTLAQIPLGSTITEINDLPTGEYL
;
A
#
# COMPACT_ATOMS: atom_id res chain seq x y z
N MET A 1 50.52 5.04 9.38
CA MET A 1 49.64 5.83 8.49
C MET A 1 49.70 7.30 8.90
N THR A 2 49.99 8.24 7.98
CA THR A 2 50.22 9.65 8.32
C THR A 2 48.92 10.38 8.73
N LYS A 3 49.03 11.44 9.54
CA LYS A 3 47.88 12.27 9.98
C LYS A 3 47.06 12.79 8.79
N LYS A 4 47.73 13.17 7.69
CA LYS A 4 47.09 13.54 6.41
C LYS A 4 46.28 12.40 5.79
N LYS A 5 46.80 11.16 5.76
CA LYS A 5 46.05 9.99 5.24
C LYS A 5 44.78 9.70 6.06
N LYS A 6 44.84 9.82 7.39
CA LYS A 6 43.65 9.65 8.26
C LYS A 6 42.56 10.68 7.97
N ILE A 7 42.94 11.95 7.76
CA ILE A 7 42.00 13.03 7.43
C ILE A 7 41.35 12.79 6.06
N ILE A 8 42.13 12.40 5.04
CA ILE A 8 41.60 12.10 3.70
C ILE A 8 40.61 10.93 3.73
N ILE A 9 40.93 9.85 4.46
CA ILE A 9 40.03 8.70 4.59
C ILE A 9 38.72 9.09 5.31
N ALA A 10 38.80 9.92 6.35
CA ALA A 10 37.61 10.40 7.05
C ALA A 10 36.72 11.27 6.15
N ILE A 11 37.31 12.17 5.35
CA ILE A 11 36.57 13.00 4.38
C ILE A 11 35.89 12.11 3.33
N LEU A 12 36.60 11.11 2.79
CA LEU A 12 36.04 10.18 1.82
C LEU A 12 34.89 9.35 2.41
N ALA A 13 35.01 8.89 3.66
CA ALA A 13 33.95 8.16 4.35
C ALA A 13 32.69 9.02 4.56
N VAL A 14 32.86 10.29 4.95
CA VAL A 14 31.73 11.24 5.08
C VAL A 14 31.07 11.53 3.74
N LEU A 15 31.85 11.72 2.68
CA LEU A 15 31.31 11.91 1.33
C LEU A 15 30.54 10.67 0.84
N LEU A 16 31.03 9.47 1.15
CA LEU A 16 30.36 8.22 0.80
C LEU A 16 29.03 8.06 1.56
N LEU A 17 29.01 8.38 2.85
CA LEU A 17 27.78 8.39 3.67
C LEU A 17 26.76 9.41 3.18
N LEU A 18 27.19 10.62 2.83
CA LEU A 18 26.31 11.65 2.27
C LEU A 18 25.77 11.26 0.89
N ALA A 19 26.59 10.62 0.04
CA ALA A 19 26.15 10.09 -1.24
C ALA A 19 25.12 8.95 -1.04
N GLY A 20 25.37 8.05 -0.08
CA GLY A 20 24.43 6.99 0.31
C GLY A 20 23.11 7.54 0.82
N ALA A 21 23.14 8.53 1.72
CA ALA A 21 21.94 9.19 2.24
C ALA A 21 21.15 9.89 1.13
N ARG A 22 21.82 10.60 0.22
CA ARG A 22 21.17 11.24 -0.94
C ARG A 22 20.56 10.20 -1.90
N TYR A 23 21.25 9.09 -2.15
CA TYR A 23 20.74 8.01 -2.97
C TYR A 23 19.50 7.37 -2.33
N ALA A 24 19.57 7.06 -1.03
CA ALA A 24 18.45 6.53 -0.27
C ALA A 24 17.26 7.49 -0.27
N GLN A 25 17.48 8.78 -0.02
CA GLN A 25 16.42 9.81 -0.08
C GLN A 25 15.79 9.92 -1.46
N LYS A 26 16.60 9.95 -2.53
CA LYS A 26 16.11 10.00 -3.91
C LYS A 26 15.35 8.73 -4.30
N SER A 27 15.82 7.56 -3.84
CA SER A 27 15.14 6.29 -4.04
C SER A 27 13.82 6.24 -3.29
N TYR A 28 13.79 6.71 -2.04
CA TYR A 28 12.60 6.82 -1.23
C TYR A 28 11.55 7.74 -1.88
N GLN A 29 11.96 8.94 -2.30
CA GLN A 29 11.08 9.87 -3.03
C GLN A 29 10.57 9.29 -4.36
N LYS A 30 11.37 8.48 -5.06
CA LYS A 30 10.94 7.84 -6.32
C LYS A 30 9.78 6.86 -6.11
N HIS A 31 9.69 6.22 -4.94
CA HIS A 31 8.63 5.25 -4.63
C HIS A 31 7.58 5.84 -3.66
N GLN A 32 7.61 7.15 -3.44
CA GLN A 32 6.66 7.83 -2.58
C GLN A 32 5.31 7.92 -3.29
N VAL A 33 4.28 7.35 -2.67
CA VAL A 33 2.93 7.26 -3.24
C VAL A 33 1.97 8.29 -2.64
N PHE A 34 2.27 8.87 -1.49
CA PHE A 34 1.46 9.89 -0.83
C PHE A 34 2.26 11.17 -0.61
N SER A 35 1.62 12.33 -0.70
CA SER A 35 2.28 13.62 -0.47
C SER A 35 2.80 13.76 0.98
N ASN A 36 3.91 14.49 1.17
CA ASN A 36 4.45 14.83 2.49
C ASN A 36 3.82 16.14 3.01
N GLY A 37 2.48 16.16 3.10
CA GLY A 37 1.76 17.25 3.77
C GLY A 37 1.77 17.10 5.29
N ASP A 38 1.26 18.10 6.00
CA ASP A 38 0.84 17.89 7.39
C ASP A 38 -0.15 16.73 7.42
N PHE A 39 0.10 15.79 8.33
CA PHE A 39 -0.79 14.65 8.49
C PHE A 39 -2.12 15.07 9.10
N LEU A 40 -3.16 14.25 8.92
CA LEU A 40 -4.52 14.54 9.36
C LEU A 40 -4.61 14.67 10.88
N SER A 41 -5.37 15.67 11.33
CA SER A 41 -5.87 15.77 12.70
C SER A 41 -6.78 14.58 13.04
N ALA A 42 -7.00 14.35 14.34
CA ALA A 42 -7.92 13.30 14.79
C ALA A 42 -9.33 13.51 14.24
N GLU A 43 -9.78 14.76 14.20
CA GLU A 43 -11.09 15.18 13.71
C GLU A 43 -11.24 14.89 12.21
N GLU A 44 -10.23 15.18 11.40
CA GLU A 44 -10.25 14.90 9.95
C GLU A 44 -10.29 13.40 9.66
N LYS A 45 -9.57 12.58 10.45
CA LYS A 45 -9.60 11.12 10.31
C LYS A 45 -10.96 10.53 10.63
N ILE A 46 -11.59 10.98 11.72
CA ILE A 46 -12.94 10.55 12.09
C ILE A 46 -13.95 11.02 11.04
N TYR A 47 -13.81 12.24 10.55
CA TYR A 47 -14.69 12.80 9.54
C TYR A 47 -14.64 11.97 8.24
N GLY A 48 -13.45 11.64 7.73
CA GLY A 48 -13.33 10.83 6.51
C GLY A 48 -13.93 9.42 6.67
N LEU A 49 -13.72 8.76 7.80
CA LEU A 49 -14.38 7.50 8.12
C LEU A 49 -15.91 7.64 8.17
N SER A 50 -16.42 8.68 8.83
CA SER A 50 -17.86 8.98 8.93
C SER A 50 -18.51 9.15 7.57
N VAL A 51 -17.85 9.84 6.64
CA VAL A 51 -18.36 10.04 5.27
C VAL A 51 -18.54 8.71 4.56
N ILE A 52 -17.58 7.78 4.68
CA ILE A 52 -17.68 6.45 4.05
C ILE A 52 -18.81 5.64 4.68
N TRP A 53 -18.89 5.62 6.01
CA TRP A 53 -19.95 4.93 6.75
C TRP A 53 -21.34 5.43 6.34
N ASP A 54 -21.56 6.74 6.33
CA ASP A 54 -22.85 7.35 5.99
C ASP A 54 -23.20 7.19 4.51
N THR A 55 -22.20 7.32 3.62
CA THR A 55 -22.38 7.10 2.18
C THR A 55 -22.80 5.67 1.89
N ALA A 56 -22.14 4.68 2.49
CA ALA A 56 -22.53 3.28 2.33
C ALA A 56 -23.96 3.07 2.88
N LYS A 57 -24.25 3.55 4.09
CA LYS A 57 -25.57 3.43 4.72
C LYS A 57 -26.69 4.00 3.84
N THR A 58 -26.40 5.09 3.12
CA THR A 58 -27.38 5.79 2.28
C THR A 58 -27.52 5.16 0.89
N TYR A 59 -26.42 4.73 0.26
CA TYR A 59 -26.41 4.41 -1.17
C TYR A 59 -26.05 2.96 -1.51
N TYR A 60 -25.48 2.20 -0.57
CA TYR A 60 -25.14 0.81 -0.82
C TYR A 60 -26.41 -0.04 -0.91
N GLY A 61 -26.64 -0.67 -2.06
CA GLY A 61 -27.87 -1.42 -2.33
C GLY A 61 -27.81 -2.91 -2.01
N MET A 62 -26.62 -3.44 -1.69
CA MET A 62 -26.36 -4.89 -1.65
C MET A 62 -26.24 -5.44 -0.22
N TRP A 63 -26.84 -4.79 0.78
CA TRP A 63 -26.81 -5.22 2.18
C TRP A 63 -27.27 -6.67 2.39
N ALA A 64 -28.18 -7.17 1.55
CA ALA A 64 -28.64 -8.56 1.59
C ALA A 64 -27.54 -9.60 1.32
N LEU A 65 -26.41 -9.20 0.72
CA LEU A 65 -25.24 -10.07 0.47
C LEU A 65 -24.28 -10.13 1.67
N VAL A 66 -24.47 -9.25 2.66
CA VAL A 66 -23.68 -9.19 3.90
C VAL A 66 -24.61 -9.14 5.13
N PRO A 67 -25.51 -10.12 5.29
CA PRO A 67 -26.59 -10.05 6.29
C PRO A 67 -26.10 -10.03 7.74
N ASP A 68 -24.92 -10.57 8.00
CA ASP A 68 -24.33 -10.65 9.35
C ASP A 68 -23.46 -9.44 9.70
N LEU A 69 -23.28 -8.49 8.77
CA LEU A 69 -22.47 -7.30 9.00
C LEU A 69 -23.26 -6.25 9.76
N ASP A 70 -22.89 -6.02 11.02
CA ASP A 70 -23.30 -4.84 11.76
C ASP A 70 -22.42 -3.64 11.36
N TRP A 71 -22.92 -2.86 10.40
CA TRP A 71 -22.19 -1.72 9.84
C TRP A 71 -21.91 -0.61 10.85
N ASP A 72 -22.85 -0.36 11.77
CA ASP A 72 -22.72 0.68 12.78
C ASP A 72 -21.68 0.25 13.84
N ALA A 73 -21.68 -1.02 14.26
CA ALA A 73 -20.66 -1.55 15.15
C ALA A 73 -19.27 -1.58 14.49
N ALA A 74 -19.20 -1.96 13.21
CA ALA A 74 -17.95 -1.94 12.44
C ALA A 74 -17.35 -0.52 12.36
N TYR A 75 -18.20 0.50 12.14
CA TYR A 75 -17.80 1.90 12.15
C TYR A 75 -17.23 2.32 13.50
N GLN A 76 -17.91 2.01 14.61
CA GLN A 76 -17.42 2.34 15.96
C GLN A 76 -16.05 1.70 16.24
N ALA A 77 -15.86 0.44 15.86
CA ALA A 77 -14.58 -0.24 16.00
C ALA A 77 -13.47 0.36 15.12
N ALA A 78 -13.81 0.91 13.96
CA ALA A 78 -12.85 1.52 13.04
C ALA A 78 -12.32 2.88 13.53
N ILE A 79 -13.06 3.60 14.38
CA ILE A 79 -12.62 4.90 14.93
C ILE A 79 -11.26 4.80 15.61
N GLY A 80 -11.05 3.79 16.47
CA GLY A 80 -9.77 3.60 17.15
C GLY A 80 -8.62 3.39 16.17
N ARG A 81 -8.82 2.52 15.16
CA ARG A 81 -7.78 2.18 14.19
C ARG A 81 -7.39 3.35 13.30
N VAL A 82 -8.36 4.14 12.83
CA VAL A 82 -8.03 5.33 12.03
C VAL A 82 -7.30 6.38 12.87
N LEU A 83 -7.62 6.52 14.15
CA LEU A 83 -6.90 7.44 15.04
C LEU A 83 -5.45 7.02 15.27
N GLU A 84 -5.21 5.71 15.40
CA GLU A 84 -3.88 5.11 15.56
C GLU A 84 -3.01 5.18 14.31
N ALA A 85 -3.60 5.29 13.11
CA ALA A 85 -2.85 5.43 11.87
C ALA A 85 -1.92 6.66 11.93
N ASP A 86 -0.63 6.47 11.65
CA ASP A 86 0.43 7.48 11.80
C ASP A 86 0.91 8.08 10.47
N SER A 87 0.29 7.68 9.37
CA SER A 87 0.62 8.10 8.02
C SER A 87 -0.60 8.04 7.11
N MET A 88 -0.56 8.78 6.00
CA MET A 88 -1.62 8.72 4.98
C MET A 88 -1.82 7.31 4.43
N TYR A 89 -0.72 6.55 4.28
CA TYR A 89 -0.77 5.15 3.87
C TYR A 89 -1.56 4.32 4.88
N ALA A 90 -1.20 4.36 6.17
CA ALA A 90 -1.88 3.60 7.21
C ALA A 90 -3.36 3.99 7.31
N TYR A 91 -3.66 5.28 7.21
CA TYR A 91 -5.03 5.78 7.26
C TYR A 91 -5.88 5.25 6.09
N TYR A 92 -5.41 5.37 4.85
CA TYR A 92 -6.13 4.84 3.69
C TYR A 92 -6.23 3.30 3.72
N ASN A 93 -5.25 2.61 4.31
CA ASN A 93 -5.33 1.17 4.51
C ASN A 93 -6.46 0.80 5.48
N GLU A 94 -6.62 1.52 6.60
CA GLU A 94 -7.73 1.33 7.53
C GLU A 94 -9.10 1.64 6.91
N LEU A 95 -9.19 2.72 6.12
CA LEU A 95 -10.40 3.02 5.37
C LEU A 95 -10.73 1.90 4.37
N SER A 96 -9.72 1.37 3.67
CA SER A 96 -9.87 0.27 2.70
C SER A 96 -10.31 -1.02 3.38
N ALA A 97 -9.72 -1.35 4.53
CA ALA A 97 -10.13 -2.50 5.34
C ALA A 97 -11.59 -2.36 5.82
N PHE A 98 -12.01 -1.16 6.22
CA PHE A 98 -13.40 -0.90 6.60
C PHE A 98 -14.36 -1.06 5.42
N ALA A 99 -14.06 -0.50 4.25
CA ALA A 99 -14.88 -0.66 3.04
C ALA A 99 -14.94 -2.12 2.57
N ALA A 100 -13.86 -2.88 2.72
CA ALA A 100 -13.78 -4.30 2.33
C ALA A 100 -14.73 -5.20 3.13
N LEU A 101 -15.22 -4.77 4.30
CA LEU A 101 -16.26 -5.49 5.05
C LEU A 101 -17.55 -5.67 4.26
N LEU A 102 -17.81 -4.81 3.26
CA LEU A 102 -18.94 -4.94 2.34
C LEU A 102 -18.80 -6.12 1.37
N ARG A 103 -17.61 -6.74 1.29
CA ARG A 103 -17.32 -7.92 0.44
C ARG A 103 -17.73 -7.76 -1.02
N ASP A 104 -17.65 -6.54 -1.54
CA ASP A 104 -18.06 -6.17 -2.90
C ASP A 104 -16.88 -5.60 -3.68
N GLY A 105 -16.47 -6.32 -4.74
CA GLY A 105 -15.35 -5.91 -5.60
C GLY A 105 -15.61 -4.65 -6.45
N HIS A 106 -16.85 -4.17 -6.52
CA HIS A 106 -17.22 -2.92 -7.20
C HIS A 106 -17.28 -1.73 -6.25
N THR A 107 -17.14 -1.95 -4.94
CA THR A 107 -17.04 -0.88 -3.95
C THR A 107 -15.57 -0.61 -3.67
N GLN A 108 -15.10 0.58 -4.06
CA GLN A 108 -13.71 0.98 -3.97
C GLN A 108 -13.57 2.36 -3.35
N LEU A 109 -12.46 2.58 -2.65
CA LEU A 109 -12.10 3.88 -2.10
C LEU A 109 -11.39 4.74 -3.14
N GLY A 110 -11.91 5.93 -3.37
CA GLY A 110 -11.19 6.97 -4.10
C GLY A 110 -10.19 7.67 -3.18
N CYS A 111 -8.90 7.64 -3.53
CA CYS A 111 -7.88 8.43 -2.85
C CYS A 111 -7.69 9.76 -3.57
N THR A 112 -7.88 10.90 -2.92
CA THR A 112 -7.75 12.21 -3.58
C THR A 112 -6.35 12.81 -3.53
N ASP A 113 -5.38 12.11 -2.91
CA ASP A 113 -4.00 12.56 -2.85
C ASP A 113 -3.39 12.64 -4.26
N GLU A 114 -2.78 13.78 -4.59
CA GLU A 114 -2.27 14.05 -5.94
C GLU A 114 -1.10 13.13 -6.31
N ALA A 115 -0.20 12.83 -5.36
CA ALA A 115 0.90 11.91 -5.59
C ALA A 115 0.38 10.49 -5.83
N PHE A 116 -0.66 10.08 -5.09
CA PHE A 116 -1.32 8.80 -5.27
C PHE A 116 -1.98 8.71 -6.65
N GLN A 117 -2.75 9.73 -7.02
CA GLN A 117 -3.41 9.80 -8.33
C GLN A 117 -2.39 9.79 -9.48
N THR A 118 -1.29 10.51 -9.33
CA THR A 118 -0.19 10.52 -10.30
C THR A 118 0.48 9.14 -10.40
N ALA A 119 0.72 8.48 -9.26
CA ALA A 119 1.31 7.15 -9.22
C ALA A 119 0.41 6.11 -9.90
N MET A 120 -0.91 6.18 -9.68
CA MET A 120 -1.91 5.30 -10.30
C MET A 120 -2.00 5.45 -11.83
N GLN A 121 -1.74 6.65 -12.35
CA GLN A 121 -1.70 6.90 -13.80
C GLN A 121 -0.39 6.43 -14.44
N SER A 122 0.63 6.11 -13.63
CA SER A 122 1.90 5.62 -14.12
C SER A 122 1.90 4.10 -14.24
N ALA A 123 2.49 3.56 -15.32
CA ALA A 123 2.72 2.12 -15.48
C ALA A 123 3.66 1.49 -14.43
N ASN A 124 4.16 2.30 -13.48
CA ASN A 124 5.07 1.93 -12.39
C ASN A 124 4.46 2.22 -11.01
N GLY A 125 3.14 2.43 -10.92
CA GLY A 125 2.48 2.63 -9.63
C GLY A 125 2.77 1.46 -8.70
N PHE A 126 3.24 1.75 -7.48
CA PHE A 126 3.64 0.77 -6.45
C PHE A 126 2.58 -0.30 -6.14
N TRP A 127 1.31 -0.01 -6.45
CA TRP A 127 0.16 -0.90 -6.25
C TRP A 127 -0.19 -1.77 -7.46
N ILE A 128 0.50 -1.62 -8.59
CA ILE A 128 0.33 -2.50 -9.74
C ILE A 128 1.35 -3.61 -9.57
N SER A 129 0.86 -4.81 -9.24
CA SER A 129 1.71 -5.99 -9.23
C SER A 129 2.45 -6.09 -10.58
N PRO A 130 3.79 -6.21 -10.58
CA PRO A 130 4.56 -6.34 -11.82
C PRO A 130 4.29 -7.67 -12.52
N VAL A 131 3.50 -8.56 -11.90
CA VAL A 131 3.07 -9.84 -12.42
C VAL A 131 1.55 -9.98 -12.28
N SER A 132 0.91 -10.65 -13.22
CA SER A 132 -0.48 -11.08 -13.09
C SER A 132 -0.53 -12.52 -12.61
N LEU A 133 -1.36 -12.76 -11.61
CA LEU A 133 -1.60 -14.08 -11.05
C LEU A 133 -2.96 -14.60 -11.48
N ARG A 134 -3.07 -15.93 -11.57
CA ARG A 134 -4.29 -16.67 -11.79
C ARG A 134 -4.43 -17.66 -10.65
N TYR A 135 -5.55 -17.65 -9.94
CA TYR A 135 -5.87 -18.70 -9.01
C TYR A 135 -6.49 -19.88 -9.78
N MET A 136 -5.84 -21.03 -9.78
CA MET A 136 -6.31 -22.26 -10.42
C MET A 136 -5.78 -23.48 -9.68
N GLU A 137 -6.63 -24.50 -9.49
CA GLU A 137 -6.24 -25.77 -8.84
C GLU A 137 -5.53 -25.58 -7.48
N ASP A 138 -6.09 -24.70 -6.63
CA ASP A 138 -5.54 -24.31 -5.33
C ASP A 138 -4.10 -23.75 -5.37
N ALA A 139 -3.71 -23.19 -6.50
CA ALA A 139 -2.41 -22.56 -6.70
C ALA A 139 -2.52 -21.15 -7.30
N PHE A 140 -1.64 -20.25 -6.85
CA PHE A 140 -1.44 -18.94 -7.48
C PHE A 140 -0.38 -19.06 -8.56
N VAL A 141 -0.82 -19.01 -9.81
CA VAL A 141 -0.02 -19.28 -11.01
C VAL A 141 0.31 -17.98 -11.74
N LEU A 142 1.57 -17.82 -12.14
CA LEU A 142 2.03 -16.70 -12.95
C LEU A 142 1.37 -16.72 -14.34
N GLY A 143 0.41 -15.82 -14.55
CA GLY A 143 -0.34 -15.66 -15.81
C GLY A 143 0.24 -14.64 -16.77
N GLY A 144 1.11 -13.73 -16.29
CA GLY A 144 1.72 -12.71 -17.12
C GLY A 144 2.74 -11.86 -16.35
N ALA A 145 3.75 -11.34 -17.05
CA ALA A 145 4.75 -10.43 -16.50
C ALA A 145 5.51 -9.71 -17.63
N PRO A 146 6.29 -8.65 -17.33
CA PRO A 146 7.27 -8.10 -18.26
C PRO A 146 8.24 -9.17 -18.77
N ARG A 147 8.72 -9.00 -20.01
CA ARG A 147 9.66 -9.95 -20.64
C ARG A 147 10.93 -10.20 -19.79
N SER A 148 11.41 -9.18 -19.08
CA SER A 148 12.56 -9.29 -18.17
C SER A 148 12.31 -10.24 -17.00
N THR A 149 11.08 -10.27 -16.47
CA THR A 149 10.66 -11.21 -15.43
C THR A 149 10.49 -12.59 -16.02
N LEU A 150 9.83 -12.72 -17.18
CA LEU A 150 9.61 -14.02 -17.84
C LEU A 150 10.90 -14.71 -18.30
N ALA A 151 11.98 -13.96 -18.50
CA ALA A 151 13.31 -14.51 -18.78
C ALA A 151 13.91 -15.26 -17.57
N GLN A 152 13.39 -15.01 -16.36
CA GLN A 152 13.87 -15.61 -15.11
C GLN A 152 12.83 -16.54 -14.47
N ILE A 153 11.53 -16.19 -14.60
CA ILE A 153 10.41 -16.90 -13.98
C ILE A 153 9.41 -17.24 -15.10
N PRO A 154 9.39 -18.50 -15.60
CA PRO A 154 8.51 -18.90 -16.69
C PRO A 154 7.02 -18.72 -16.37
N LEU A 155 6.21 -18.45 -17.40
CA LEU A 155 4.74 -18.53 -17.27
C LEU A 155 4.32 -19.91 -16.77
N GLY A 156 3.28 -19.96 -15.94
CA GLY A 156 2.84 -21.20 -15.30
C GLY A 156 3.59 -21.53 -14.00
N SER A 157 4.61 -20.76 -13.62
CA SER A 157 5.26 -20.91 -12.30
C SER A 157 4.25 -20.67 -11.18
N THR A 158 4.34 -21.45 -10.11
CA THR A 158 3.51 -21.28 -8.91
C THR A 158 4.24 -20.42 -7.89
N ILE A 159 3.52 -19.47 -7.29
CA ILE A 159 4.01 -18.69 -6.15
C ILE A 159 3.59 -19.40 -4.88
N THR A 160 4.57 -19.88 -4.11
CA THR A 160 4.34 -20.63 -2.88
C THR A 160 4.38 -19.76 -1.62
N GLU A 161 5.17 -18.69 -1.63
CA GLU A 161 5.36 -17.78 -0.50
C GLU A 161 5.59 -16.33 -0.95
N ILE A 162 5.18 -15.37 -0.13
CA ILE A 162 5.45 -13.94 -0.28
C ILE A 162 5.94 -13.41 1.07
N ASN A 163 7.13 -12.80 1.11
CA ASN A 163 7.77 -12.33 2.36
C ASN A 163 7.82 -13.41 3.45
N ASP A 164 8.25 -14.62 3.08
CA ASP A 164 8.34 -15.80 3.96
C ASP A 164 6.99 -16.29 4.54
N LEU A 165 5.86 -15.82 4.00
CA LEU A 165 4.52 -16.29 4.36
C LEU A 165 3.93 -17.14 3.23
N PRO A 166 3.34 -18.31 3.54
CA PRO A 166 2.62 -19.12 2.54
C PRO A 166 1.58 -18.28 1.79
N THR A 167 1.46 -18.49 0.47
CA THR A 167 0.59 -17.63 -0.35
C THR A 167 -0.87 -17.65 0.09
N GLY A 168 -1.38 -18.78 0.60
CA GLY A 168 -2.76 -18.86 1.12
C GLY A 168 -2.99 -18.16 2.46
N GLU A 169 -1.93 -17.75 3.15
CA GLU A 169 -2.00 -16.88 4.33
C GLU A 169 -1.81 -15.41 3.94
N TYR A 170 -0.98 -15.15 2.92
CA TYR A 170 -0.65 -13.79 2.48
C TYR A 170 -1.74 -13.13 1.61
N LEU A 171 -2.35 -13.89 0.68
CA LEU A 171 -3.34 -13.41 -0.31
C LEU A 171 -4.78 -13.75 0.10
#